data_AF-A0ABD6YJE6-F1
#
_entry.id   AF-A0ABD6YJE6-F1
#
_cell.length_a   1.000
_cell.length_b   1.000
_cell.length_c   1.000
_cell.angle_alpha   90.00
_cell.angle_beta   90.00
_cell.angle_gamma   90.00
#
_symmetry.space_group_name_H-M   'P 1'
#
loop_
_entity.id
_entity.type
_entity.pdbx_description
1 polymer ?
#
loop_
_entity_poly.entity_id
_entity_poly.type
_entity_poly.pdbx_seq_one_letter_code
_entity_poly.pdbx_strand_id
1 'polypeptide(L)'
;MKNENFSDLSTEDLLKRQKTIKPLTIILIGTLVILLVLSIFITIKKGFTALLVVPFALSPIAILNLNNLKSIQKEINSRKNQN
;
A
#
# COMPACT_ATOMS: atom_id res chain seq x y z
N MET A 1 2.21 -12.76 -0.09
CA MET A 1 3.66 -12.53 0.08
C MET A 1 4.20 -13.62 0.98
N LYS A 2 5.37 -14.17 0.67
CA LYS A 2 6.08 -15.11 1.54
C LYS A 2 6.28 -14.43 2.90
N ASN A 3 5.99 -15.12 4.00
CA ASN A 3 6.24 -14.65 5.37
C ASN A 3 7.77 -14.61 5.59
N GLU A 4 8.44 -13.65 4.97
CA GLU A 4 9.84 -13.36 5.20
C GLU A 4 9.89 -12.55 6.50
N ASN A 5 10.48 -13.10 7.55
CA ASN A 5 10.70 -12.36 8.77
C ASN A 5 11.63 -11.18 8.46
N PHE A 6 11.14 -9.94 8.68
CA PHE A 6 11.94 -8.74 8.44
C PHE A 6 13.22 -8.69 9.28
N SER A 7 13.26 -9.42 10.40
CA SER A 7 14.45 -9.61 11.24
C SER A 7 15.61 -10.27 10.49
N ASP A 8 15.32 -11.14 9.51
CA ASP A 8 16.32 -11.95 8.83
C ASP A 8 17.00 -11.17 7.68
N LEU A 9 16.50 -9.97 7.37
CA LEU A 9 17.02 -9.10 6.32
C LEU A 9 18.09 -8.14 6.86
N SER A 10 19.08 -7.82 6.03
CA SER A 10 20.04 -6.76 6.32
C SER A 10 19.33 -5.38 6.35
N THR A 11 19.92 -4.41 7.05
CA THR A 11 19.36 -3.04 7.08
C THR A 11 19.33 -2.41 5.69
N GLU A 12 20.28 -2.75 4.82
CA GLU A 12 20.32 -2.31 3.43
C GLU A 12 19.17 -2.89 2.60
N ASP A 13 18.89 -4.19 2.76
CA ASP A 13 17.77 -4.85 2.09
C ASP A 13 16.42 -4.29 2.54
N LEU A 14 16.27 -4.01 3.85
CA LEU A 14 15.08 -3.36 4.40
C LEU A 14 14.88 -1.96 3.82
N LEU A 15 15.94 -1.15 3.73
CA LEU A 15 15.89 0.19 3.14
C LEU A 15 15.56 0.16 1.64
N LYS A 16 16.17 -0.77 0.89
CA LYS A 16 15.88 -0.97 -0.53
C LYS A 16 14.41 -1.34 -0.74
N ARG A 17 13.91 -2.28 0.05
CA ARG A 17 12.51 -2.74 -0.01
C ARG A 17 11.54 -1.65 0.40
N GLN A 18 11.86 -0.84 1.42
CA GLN A 18 11.07 0.33 1.79
C GLN A 18 10.98 1.34 0.65
N LYS A 19 12.11 1.66 -0.01
CA LYS A 19 12.16 2.60 -1.14
C LYS A 19 11.37 2.13 -2.35
N THR A 20 11.24 0.81 -2.55
CA THR A 20 10.40 0.26 -3.62
C THR A 20 8.92 0.24 -3.24
N ILE A 21 8.56 -0.27 -2.06
CA ILE A 21 7.16 -0.47 -1.67
C ILE A 21 6.46 0.85 -1.35
N LYS A 22 7.16 1.82 -0.76
CA LYS A 22 6.59 3.12 -0.39
C LYS A 22 5.95 3.88 -1.55
N PRO A 23 6.65 4.19 -2.66
CA PRO A 23 6.06 4.91 -3.79
C PRO A 23 4.94 4.11 -4.44
N LEU A 24 5.10 2.79 -4.60
CA LEU A 24 4.05 1.92 -5.17
C LEU A 24 2.77 1.96 -4.32
N THR A 25 2.90 1.93 -3.01
CA THR A 25 1.76 2.01 -2.08
C THR A 25 1.05 3.36 -2.18
N ILE A 26 1.82 4.46 -2.24
CA ILE A 26 1.28 5.81 -2.40
C ILE A 26 0.54 5.95 -3.73
N ILE A 27 1.14 5.49 -4.83
CA ILE A 27 0.53 5.53 -6.17
C ILE A 27 -0.76 4.70 -6.16
N LEU A 28 -0.73 3.48 -5.64
CA LEU A 28 -1.90 2.62 -5.57
C LEU A 28 -3.05 3.30 -4.82
N ILE A 29 -2.79 3.84 -3.62
CA ILE A 29 -3.81 4.54 -2.83
C ILE A 29 -4.33 5.77 -3.57
N GLY A 30 -3.44 6.58 -4.13
CA GLY A 30 -3.81 7.77 -4.89
C GLY A 30 -4.70 7.43 -6.09
N THR A 31 -4.33 6.41 -6.86
CA THR A 31 -5.13 5.91 -7.99
C THR A 31 -6.48 5.37 -7.53
N LEU A 32 -6.56 4.62 -6.42
CA LEU A 32 -7.83 4.12 -5.89
C LEU A 32 -8.77 5.26 -5.46
N VAL A 33 -8.22 6.31 -4.85
CA VAL A 33 -8.99 7.51 -4.48
C VAL A 33 -9.52 8.23 -5.72
N ILE A 34 -8.65 8.47 -6.71
CA ILE A 34 -9.06 9.10 -7.99
C ILE A 34 -10.15 8.25 -8.66
N LEU A 35 -9.95 6.93 -8.73
CA LEU A 35 -10.89 6.00 -9.33
C LEU A 35 -12.24 6.02 -8.60
N LEU A 36 -12.25 6.07 -7.27
CA LEU A 36 -13.48 6.15 -6.48
C LEU A 36 -14.24 7.44 -6.77
N VAL A 37 -13.55 8.59 -6.78
CA VAL A 37 -14.16 9.89 -7.10
C VAL A 37 -14.77 9.89 -8.50
N LEU A 38 -14.02 9.42 -9.50
CA LEU A 38 -14.51 9.34 -10.87
C LEU A 38 -15.67 8.36 -11.01
N SER A 39 -15.60 7.21 -10.35
CA SER A 39 -16.66 6.20 -10.40
C SER A 39 -17.95 6.68 -9.75
N ILE A 40 -17.87 7.41 -8.65
CA ILE A 40 -19.03 8.08 -8.02
C ILE A 40 -19.62 9.11 -8.98
N PHE A 41 -18.79 9.99 -9.56
CA PHE A 41 -19.24 11.00 -10.52
C PHE A 41 -19.95 10.39 -11.73
N ILE A 42 -19.38 9.33 -12.31
CA ILE A 42 -20.00 8.59 -13.40
C ILE A 42 -21.31 7.95 -12.95
N THR A 43 -21.33 7.36 -11.75
CA THR A 43 -22.52 6.69 -11.20
C THR A 43 -23.69 7.65 -11.01
N ILE A 44 -23.41 8.87 -10.52
CA ILE A 44 -24.43 9.92 -10.37
C ILE A 44 -25.00 10.32 -11.75
N LYS A 45 -24.16 10.38 -12.80
CA LYS A 45 -24.58 10.84 -14.13
C LYS A 45 -25.22 9.76 -15.01
N LYS A 46 -24.79 8.51 -14.89
CA LYS A 46 -25.13 7.42 -15.82
C LYS A 46 -25.78 6.20 -15.14
N GLY A 47 -26.00 6.27 -13.82
CA GLY A 47 -26.44 5.13 -13.03
C GLY A 47 -25.28 4.21 -12.66
N PHE A 48 -25.58 3.13 -11.94
CA PHE A 48 -24.57 2.20 -11.42
C PHE A 48 -23.64 1.67 -12.51
N THR A 49 -22.33 1.68 -12.22
CA THR A 49 -21.31 1.06 -13.07
C THR A 49 -20.44 0.14 -12.25
N ALA A 50 -19.95 -0.94 -12.85
CA ALA A 50 -19.02 -1.88 -12.20
C ALA A 50 -17.72 -1.19 -11.73
N LEU A 51 -17.35 -0.04 -12.31
CA LEU A 51 -16.20 0.76 -11.90
C LEU A 51 -16.27 1.19 -10.42
N LEU A 52 -17.47 1.39 -9.88
CA LEU A 52 -17.66 1.76 -8.48
C LEU A 52 -17.17 0.66 -7.52
N VAL A 53 -17.19 -0.61 -7.93
CA VAL A 53 -16.79 -1.76 -7.09
C VAL A 53 -15.27 -1.95 -7.06
N VAL A 54 -14.58 -1.58 -8.14
CA VAL A 54 -13.12 -1.76 -8.31
C VAL A 54 -12.29 -1.21 -7.14
N PRO A 55 -12.48 0.04 -6.65
CA PRO A 55 -11.67 0.55 -5.55
C PRO A 55 -11.84 -0.27 -4.26
N PHE A 56 -13.04 -0.81 -4.01
CA PHE A 56 -13.30 -1.65 -2.85
C PHE A 56 -12.65 -3.03 -2.99
N ALA A 57 -12.76 -3.64 -4.17
CA ALA A 57 -12.14 -4.94 -4.47
C ALA A 57 -10.61 -4.91 -4.33
N LEU A 58 -9.97 -3.80 -4.69
CA LEU A 58 -8.52 -3.62 -4.59
C LEU A 58 -8.05 -3.05 -3.25
N SER A 59 -8.95 -2.52 -2.41
CA SER A 59 -8.60 -1.94 -1.10
C SER A 59 -7.84 -2.88 -0.15
N PRO A 60 -8.10 -4.21 -0.10
CA PRO A 60 -7.35 -5.11 0.77
C PRO A 60 -5.86 -5.15 0.41
N ILE A 61 -5.52 -5.05 -0.88
CA ILE A 61 -4.14 -5.06 -1.36
C ILE A 61 -3.43 -3.78 -0.90
N ALA A 62 -4.11 -2.63 -0.96
CA ALA A 62 -3.56 -1.38 -0.45
C ALA A 62 -3.32 -1.42 1.06
N ILE A 63 -4.23 -2.01 1.83
CA ILE A 63 -4.10 -2.19 3.28
C ILE A 63 -2.91 -3.12 3.60
N LEU A 64 -2.78 -4.24 2.90
CA LEU A 64 -1.65 -5.16 3.07
C LEU A 64 -0.31 -4.47 2.79
N ASN A 65 -0.22 -3.69 1.71
CA ASN A 65 0.98 -2.94 1.37
C ASN A 65 1.33 -1.88 2.43
N LEU A 66 0.32 -1.17 2.98
CA LEU A 66 0.51 -0.24 4.08
C LEU A 66 1.03 -0.93 5.35
N ASN A 67 0.46 -2.08 5.71
CA ASN A 67 0.88 -2.84 6.89
C ASN A 67 2.31 -3.37 6.74
N ASN A 68 2.67 -3.85 5.55
CA ASN A 68 4.04 -4.26 5.24
C ASN A 68 5.01 -3.08 5.34
N LEU A 69 4.65 -1.92 4.80
CA LEU A 69 5.49 -0.72 4.89
C LEU A 69 5.71 -0.28 6.34
N LYS A 70 4.65 -0.29 7.16
CA LYS A 70 4.73 0.00 8.60
C LYS A 70 5.64 -0.98 9.33
N SER A 71 5.55 -2.27 9.00
CA SER A 71 6.37 -3.31 9.62
C SER A 71 7.85 -3.14 9.28
N ILE A 72 8.18 -2.88 8.01
CA ILE A 72 9.55 -2.57 7.57
C ILE A 72 10.08 -1.31 8.28
N GLN A 73 9.26 -0.26 8.39
CA GLN A 73 9.67 0.97 9.06
C GLN A 73 9.89 0.78 10.56
N LYS A 74 9.05 -0.04 11.22
CA LYS A 74 9.21 -0.40 12.63
C LYS A 74 10.53 -1.12 12.86
N GLU A 75 10.87 -2.08 12.00
CA GLU A 75 12.13 -2.83 12.06
C GLU A 75 13.35 -1.90 11.91
N ILE A 76 13.35 -1.03 10.88
CA ILE A 76 14.43 -0.06 10.66
C ILE A 76 14.61 0.85 11.89
N ASN A 77 13.51 1.36 12.45
CA ASN A 77 13.56 2.23 13.63
C ASN A 77 14.05 1.49 14.88
N SER A 78 13.66 0.23 15.07
CA SER A 78 14.14 -0.59 16.19
C SER A 78 15.66 -0.71 16.18
N ARG A 79 16.24 -0.99 15.00
CA ARG A 79 17.70 -1.09 14.82
C ARG A 79 18.42 0.24 15.04
N LYS A 80 17.78 1.36 14.67
CA LYS A 80 18.33 2.69 14.91
C LYS A 80 18.35 3.07 16.39
N ASN A 81 17.38 2.59 17.18
CA ASN A 81 17.27 2.89 18.61
C ASN A 81 18.08 1.94 19.51
N GLN A 82 18.60 0.85 18.97
CA GLN A 82 19.47 -0.11 19.68
C GLN A 82 20.98 0.18 19.51
N ASN A 83 21.33 1.14 18.65
CA ASN A 83 22.66 1.69 18.45
C ASN A 83 22.75 3.11 19.02
#